data_AF-X1SBF2-F1
#
_entry.id   AF-X1SBF2-F1
#
_cell.length_a   1.000
_cell.length_b   1.000
_cell.length_c   1.000
_cell.angle_alpha   90.00
_cell.angle_beta   90.00
_cell.angle_gamma   90.00
#
_symmetry.space_group_name_H-M   'P 1'
#
loop_
_entity.id
_entity.type
_entity.pdbx_description
1 polymer ?
#
loop_
_entity_poly.entity_id
_entity_poly.type
_entity_poly.pdbx_seq_one_letter_code
_entity_poly.pdbx_strand_id
1 'polypeptide(L)'
;SNFIDPYEAFLMHSSILIEQKFLKIGKFPIDSWLTPKPKLEDFHLINQFNFSKFTNDGLLKPISDKLKRYINNNVLPDIPLMIGVDHSLTGGVLTALSKEYGPENLLVLIFDAHFDGLPANISIDISKYSSDHPSEVNPLVPEYNYSQMEGIEIKNTYTCASFLNNLINAKIIRPENLIIFGCQDYPNEKYRALNDPRIVEFVEFYDKMEKNGVKFIPKAETSQMFNRLNQILKDTVKSNFYLSFDVDVGALKEIIACRFRNALGLDQSTIIGAAKIINNVIKTADNKLVGLDVMEIETYLLNKVFPKSGREDQTIEVVDNFLRTFFFNK
;
A
#
# COMPACT_ATOMS: atom_id res chain seq x y z
N SER A 1 -21.99 -3.11 0.23
CA SER A 1 -22.27 -2.09 -0.79
C SER A 1 -22.77 -2.75 -2.08
N ASN A 2 -23.36 -1.99 -3.01
CA ASN A 2 -23.78 -2.52 -4.31
C ASN A 2 -22.69 -2.46 -5.39
N PHE A 3 -21.54 -1.84 -5.13
CA PHE A 3 -20.47 -1.62 -6.12
C PHE A 3 -19.80 -2.92 -6.56
N ILE A 4 -19.44 -3.04 -7.83
CA ILE A 4 -18.71 -4.21 -8.37
C ILE A 4 -17.24 -4.17 -7.95
N ASP A 5 -16.65 -2.97 -7.90
CA ASP A 5 -15.26 -2.73 -7.51
C ASP A 5 -15.09 -1.29 -6.97
N PRO A 6 -13.89 -0.94 -6.44
CA PRO A 6 -13.64 0.40 -5.91
C PRO A 6 -13.75 1.49 -6.98
N TYR A 7 -13.32 1.22 -8.20
CA TYR A 7 -13.35 2.21 -9.29
C TYR A 7 -14.78 2.69 -9.55
N GLU A 8 -15.75 1.77 -9.64
CA GLU A 8 -17.17 2.13 -9.76
C GLU A 8 -17.65 2.97 -8.58
N ALA A 9 -17.34 2.55 -7.35
CA ALA A 9 -17.75 3.27 -6.14
C ALA A 9 -17.25 4.72 -6.13
N PHE A 10 -15.97 4.91 -6.46
CA PHE A 10 -15.36 6.23 -6.52
C PHE A 10 -15.94 7.09 -7.65
N LEU A 11 -16.22 6.52 -8.82
CA LEU A 11 -16.90 7.29 -9.89
C LEU A 11 -18.33 7.70 -9.53
N MET A 12 -19.00 6.98 -8.64
CA MET A 12 -20.36 7.34 -8.21
C MET A 12 -20.39 8.34 -7.06
N HIS A 13 -19.41 8.27 -6.15
CA HIS A 13 -19.49 8.96 -4.86
C HIS A 13 -18.35 9.93 -4.56
N SER A 14 -17.22 9.86 -5.26
CA SER A 14 -16.12 10.82 -5.07
C SER A 14 -16.53 12.19 -5.60
N SER A 15 -16.44 13.21 -4.75
CA SER A 15 -16.59 14.61 -5.14
C SER A 15 -15.43 15.12 -5.99
N ILE A 16 -14.28 14.42 -5.97
CA ILE A 16 -13.06 14.80 -6.67
C ILE A 16 -12.97 14.14 -8.04
N LEU A 17 -13.13 12.81 -8.10
CA LEU A 17 -12.82 12.03 -9.29
C LEU A 17 -13.88 12.11 -10.38
N ILE A 18 -15.10 12.55 -10.04
CA ILE A 18 -16.15 12.83 -11.03
C ILE A 18 -15.82 14.03 -11.91
N GLU A 19 -14.93 14.92 -11.49
CA GLU A 19 -14.65 16.15 -12.21
C GLU A 19 -14.02 15.93 -13.59
N GLN A 20 -14.36 16.80 -14.54
CA GLN A 20 -13.98 16.67 -15.95
C GLN A 20 -12.48 16.72 -16.20
N LYS A 21 -11.69 17.28 -15.29
CA LYS A 21 -10.22 17.33 -15.42
C LYS A 21 -9.55 15.94 -15.32
N PHE A 22 -10.23 14.96 -14.74
CA PHE A 22 -9.75 13.58 -14.69
C PHE A 22 -10.28 12.82 -15.90
N LEU A 23 -9.37 12.26 -16.71
CA LEU A 23 -9.71 11.35 -17.79
C LEU A 23 -10.01 9.95 -17.23
N LYS A 24 -11.21 9.42 -17.50
CA LYS A 24 -11.66 8.10 -17.03
C LYS A 24 -11.25 7.03 -18.04
N ILE A 25 -10.02 6.54 -17.91
CA ILE A 25 -9.46 5.52 -18.82
C ILE A 25 -10.10 4.13 -18.67
N GLY A 26 -10.81 3.89 -17.58
CA GLY A 26 -11.51 2.64 -17.31
C GLY A 26 -10.73 1.66 -16.43
N LYS A 27 -11.14 0.39 -16.47
CA LYS A 27 -10.64 -0.66 -15.57
C LYS A 27 -9.48 -1.42 -16.24
N PHE A 28 -8.42 -1.68 -15.48
CA PHE A 28 -7.36 -2.59 -15.90
C PHE A 28 -7.89 -4.04 -15.89
N PRO A 29 -7.78 -4.79 -17.00
CA PRO A 29 -8.37 -6.12 -17.09
C PRO A 29 -7.57 -7.13 -16.24
N ILE A 30 -8.27 -7.76 -15.30
CA ILE A 30 -7.79 -8.91 -14.51
C ILE A 30 -8.81 -10.05 -14.58
N ASP A 31 -8.35 -11.26 -14.30
CA ASP A 31 -9.23 -12.44 -14.29
C ASP A 31 -10.32 -12.27 -13.23
N SER A 32 -11.55 -12.72 -13.53
CA SER A 32 -12.70 -12.34 -12.71
C SER A 32 -12.65 -12.93 -11.30
N TRP A 33 -12.07 -14.11 -11.10
CA TRP A 33 -11.88 -14.67 -9.77
C TRP A 33 -10.94 -13.85 -8.85
N LEU A 34 -10.16 -12.91 -9.41
CA LEU A 34 -9.29 -11.97 -8.69
C LEU A 34 -9.97 -10.62 -8.41
N THR A 35 -11.21 -10.40 -8.85
CA THR A 35 -11.95 -9.15 -8.59
C THR A 35 -12.72 -9.23 -7.27
N PRO A 36 -13.12 -8.10 -6.66
CA PRO A 36 -13.93 -8.11 -5.44
C PRO A 36 -15.26 -8.85 -5.59
N LYS A 37 -15.89 -8.75 -6.77
CA LYS A 37 -17.11 -9.48 -7.11
C LYS A 37 -16.87 -10.34 -8.36
N PRO A 38 -16.38 -11.57 -8.20
CA PRO A 38 -16.18 -12.47 -9.31
C PRO A 38 -17.48 -12.88 -10.00
N LYS A 39 -17.37 -13.30 -11.26
CA LYS A 39 -18.46 -13.94 -11.99
C LYS A 39 -18.80 -15.30 -11.37
N LEU A 40 -20.05 -15.71 -11.53
CA LEU A 40 -20.56 -16.99 -11.02
C LEU A 40 -19.77 -18.21 -11.53
N GLU A 41 -19.32 -18.17 -12.79
CA GLU A 41 -18.52 -19.23 -13.41
C GLU A 41 -17.18 -19.50 -12.68
N ASP A 42 -16.62 -18.44 -12.07
CA ASP A 42 -15.33 -18.44 -11.40
C ASP A 42 -15.42 -18.79 -9.91
N PHE A 43 -16.62 -19.05 -9.39
CA PHE A 43 -16.84 -19.26 -7.95
C PHE A 43 -16.03 -20.44 -7.38
N HIS A 44 -15.80 -21.47 -8.20
CA HIS A 44 -14.99 -22.63 -7.83
C HIS A 44 -13.51 -22.29 -7.59
N LEU A 45 -13.02 -21.17 -8.10
CA LEU A 45 -11.67 -20.68 -7.90
C LEU A 45 -11.50 -19.91 -6.57
N ILE A 46 -12.60 -19.40 -6.00
CA ILE A 46 -12.58 -18.51 -4.83
C ILE A 46 -12.45 -19.31 -3.54
N ASN A 47 -11.22 -19.66 -3.17
CA ASN A 47 -10.92 -20.22 -1.85
C ASN A 47 -9.49 -19.89 -1.43
N GLN A 48 -9.24 -19.93 -0.11
CA GLN A 48 -7.95 -19.57 0.48
C GLN A 48 -6.78 -20.37 -0.09
N PHE A 49 -6.97 -21.67 -0.37
CA PHE A 49 -5.93 -22.52 -0.96
C PHE A 49 -5.54 -22.04 -2.37
N ASN A 50 -6.50 -21.77 -3.25
CA ASN A 50 -6.25 -21.30 -4.60
C ASN A 50 -5.56 -19.93 -4.61
N PHE A 51 -6.01 -18.99 -3.78
CA PHE A 51 -5.34 -17.69 -3.63
C PHE A 51 -3.90 -17.86 -3.13
N SER A 52 -3.70 -18.67 -2.09
CA SER A 52 -2.36 -18.90 -1.52
C SER A 52 -1.43 -19.59 -2.51
N LYS A 53 -1.94 -20.57 -3.27
CA LYS A 53 -1.21 -21.22 -4.35
C LYS A 53 -0.84 -20.23 -5.46
N PHE A 54 -1.79 -19.42 -5.89
CA PHE A 54 -1.58 -18.42 -6.94
C PHE A 54 -0.49 -17.40 -6.58
N THR A 55 -0.51 -16.88 -5.34
CA THR A 55 0.52 -15.95 -4.86
C THR A 55 1.87 -16.65 -4.67
N ASN A 56 1.87 -17.87 -4.10
CA ASN A 56 3.08 -18.68 -3.90
C ASN A 56 3.73 -19.16 -5.20
N ASP A 57 2.94 -19.36 -6.27
CA ASP A 57 3.43 -19.67 -7.61
C ASP A 57 3.93 -18.41 -8.37
N GLY A 58 3.88 -17.22 -7.72
CA GLY A 58 4.43 -15.98 -8.23
C GLY A 58 3.61 -15.30 -9.32
N LEU A 59 2.32 -15.66 -9.42
CA LEU A 59 1.46 -15.27 -10.55
C LEU A 59 0.96 -13.81 -10.47
N LEU A 60 1.18 -13.10 -9.37
CA LEU A 60 0.97 -11.65 -9.27
C LEU A 60 1.99 -10.85 -10.10
N LYS A 61 3.25 -11.32 -10.21
CA LYS A 61 4.29 -10.59 -10.96
C LYS A 61 3.93 -10.43 -12.45
N PRO A 62 3.48 -11.47 -13.18
CA PRO A 62 2.98 -11.31 -14.54
C PRO A 62 1.82 -10.33 -14.70
N ILE A 63 0.93 -10.20 -13.69
CA ILE A 63 -0.17 -9.23 -13.72
C ILE A 63 0.39 -7.81 -13.55
N SER A 64 1.29 -7.59 -12.61
CA SER A 64 2.02 -6.33 -12.45
C SER A 64 2.76 -5.93 -13.75
N ASP A 65 3.37 -6.89 -14.47
CA ASP A 65 3.99 -6.63 -15.78
C ASP A 65 2.99 -6.30 -16.89
N LYS A 66 1.78 -6.88 -16.86
CA LYS A 66 0.68 -6.48 -17.76
C LYS A 66 0.26 -5.04 -17.47
N LEU A 67 0.16 -4.65 -16.20
CA LEU A 67 -0.19 -3.28 -15.81
C LEU A 67 0.88 -2.27 -16.25
N LYS A 68 2.17 -2.58 -16.06
CA LYS A 68 3.27 -1.79 -16.63
C LYS A 68 3.08 -1.50 -18.12
N ARG A 69 2.77 -2.53 -18.92
CA ARG A 69 2.51 -2.36 -20.36
C ARG A 69 1.28 -1.50 -20.61
N TYR A 70 0.22 -1.69 -19.83
CA TYR A 70 -0.99 -0.88 -19.94
C TYR A 70 -0.71 0.60 -19.67
N ILE A 71 0.05 0.94 -18.62
CA ILE A 71 0.44 2.32 -18.31
C ILE A 71 1.26 2.94 -19.45
N ASN A 72 2.28 2.24 -19.94
CA ASN A 72 3.12 2.74 -21.04
C ASN A 72 2.33 3.02 -22.33
N ASN A 73 1.33 2.20 -22.63
CA ASN A 73 0.63 2.27 -23.92
C ASN A 73 -0.60 3.18 -23.90
N ASN A 74 -1.22 3.40 -22.74
CA ASN A 74 -2.54 4.03 -22.64
C ASN A 74 -2.58 5.24 -21.70
N VAL A 75 -1.56 5.45 -20.87
CA VAL A 75 -1.58 6.51 -19.85
C VAL A 75 -0.44 7.49 -20.06
N LEU A 76 0.80 7.03 -20.20
CA LEU A 76 1.91 7.95 -20.44
C LEU A 76 1.75 8.68 -21.78
N PRO A 77 2.06 9.99 -21.85
CA PRO A 77 2.78 10.79 -20.85
C PRO A 77 1.91 11.46 -19.75
N ASP A 78 0.62 11.17 -19.64
CA ASP A 78 -0.23 11.70 -18.56
C ASP A 78 0.12 11.08 -17.20
N ILE A 79 -0.40 11.68 -16.11
CA ILE A 79 -0.17 11.23 -14.73
C ILE A 79 -1.12 10.07 -14.41
N PRO A 80 -0.63 8.82 -14.19
CA PRO A 80 -1.48 7.73 -13.74
C PRO A 80 -2.08 8.01 -12.36
N LEU A 81 -3.39 7.79 -12.25
CA LEU A 81 -4.14 7.74 -11.01
C LEU A 81 -4.87 6.39 -10.93
N MET A 82 -4.40 5.48 -10.07
CA MET A 82 -4.98 4.15 -9.92
C MET A 82 -5.83 4.04 -8.65
N ILE A 83 -6.96 3.34 -8.74
CA ILE A 83 -7.76 2.95 -7.57
C ILE A 83 -7.87 1.44 -7.62
N GLY A 84 -7.49 0.77 -6.54
CA GLY A 84 -7.30 -0.66 -6.55
C GLY A 84 -7.62 -1.35 -5.23
N VAL A 85 -7.38 -2.65 -5.27
CA VAL A 85 -7.68 -3.58 -4.17
C VAL A 85 -6.39 -4.17 -3.62
N ASP A 86 -5.46 -4.63 -4.46
CA ASP A 86 -4.22 -5.27 -3.98
C ASP A 86 -3.02 -4.37 -4.27
N HIS A 87 -2.31 -3.97 -3.21
CA HIS A 87 -1.23 -2.98 -3.28
C HIS A 87 -0.06 -3.41 -4.16
N SER A 88 0.11 -4.72 -4.36
CA SER A 88 1.17 -5.23 -5.24
C SER A 88 1.08 -4.75 -6.69
N LEU A 89 -0.08 -4.30 -7.16
CA LEU A 89 -0.22 -3.73 -8.51
C LEU A 89 0.48 -2.38 -8.66
N THR A 90 0.72 -1.65 -7.56
CA THR A 90 1.52 -0.41 -7.57
C THR A 90 2.88 -0.61 -8.21
N GLY A 91 3.50 -1.77 -8.03
CA GLY A 91 4.79 -2.04 -8.67
C GLY A 91 4.73 -2.08 -10.21
N GLY A 92 3.57 -2.34 -10.82
CA GLY A 92 3.39 -2.23 -12.27
C GLY A 92 3.50 -0.77 -12.74
N VAL A 93 2.85 0.14 -12.01
CA VAL A 93 2.90 1.58 -12.27
C VAL A 93 4.29 2.12 -12.02
N LEU A 94 4.90 1.80 -10.87
CA LEU A 94 6.27 2.20 -10.53
C LEU A 94 7.29 1.69 -11.55
N THR A 95 7.12 0.48 -12.09
CA THR A 95 8.01 -0.04 -13.13
C THR A 95 7.89 0.75 -14.45
N ALA A 96 6.70 1.23 -14.79
CA ALA A 96 6.52 2.09 -15.96
C ALA A 96 7.16 3.47 -15.73
N LEU A 97 6.88 4.09 -14.58
CA LEU A 97 7.40 5.42 -14.24
C LEU A 97 8.92 5.43 -14.03
N SER A 98 9.49 4.39 -13.42
CA SER A 98 10.93 4.22 -13.27
C SER A 98 11.64 4.11 -14.62
N LYS A 99 11.01 3.45 -15.60
CA LYS A 99 11.54 3.39 -16.97
C LYS A 99 11.51 4.77 -17.66
N GLU A 100 10.47 5.55 -17.42
CA GLU A 100 10.28 6.88 -18.02
C GLU A 100 11.21 7.93 -17.40
N TYR A 101 11.25 8.00 -16.07
CA TYR A 101 11.92 9.07 -15.33
C TYR A 101 13.30 8.69 -14.79
N GLY A 102 13.65 7.40 -14.79
CA GLY A 102 14.84 6.87 -14.12
C GLY A 102 14.61 6.66 -12.61
N PRO A 103 15.08 5.54 -12.03
CA PRO A 103 14.87 5.22 -10.61
C PRO A 103 15.52 6.24 -9.65
N GLU A 104 16.58 6.93 -10.09
CA GLU A 104 17.22 8.02 -9.32
C GLU A 104 16.38 9.28 -9.21
N ASN A 105 15.49 9.54 -10.17
CA ASN A 105 14.67 10.76 -10.19
C ASN A 105 13.24 10.50 -9.70
N LEU A 106 12.90 9.26 -9.33
CA LEU A 106 11.59 8.87 -8.83
C LEU A 106 11.63 8.74 -7.31
N LEU A 107 11.01 9.69 -6.61
CA LEU A 107 10.78 9.64 -5.16
C LEU A 107 9.42 9.00 -4.90
N VAL A 108 9.42 7.86 -4.22
CA VAL A 108 8.22 7.08 -3.89
C VAL A 108 7.88 7.32 -2.43
N LEU A 109 6.66 7.79 -2.16
CA LEU A 109 6.13 7.94 -0.82
C LEU A 109 4.85 7.12 -0.70
N ILE A 110 4.85 6.21 0.26
CA ILE A 110 3.75 5.28 0.51
C ILE A 110 3.16 5.60 1.88
N PHE A 111 1.87 5.87 1.91
CA PHE A 111 1.07 5.89 3.13
C PHE A 111 0.57 4.48 3.37
N ASP A 112 1.03 3.84 4.44
CA ASP A 112 0.79 2.41 4.67
C ASP A 112 0.96 2.04 6.14
N ALA A 113 0.12 1.14 6.65
CA ALA A 113 0.34 0.51 7.95
C ALA A 113 1.45 -0.55 7.90
N HIS A 114 1.77 -1.06 6.72
CA HIS A 114 2.74 -2.13 6.47
C HIS A 114 3.97 -1.60 5.71
N PHE A 115 5.06 -2.35 5.73
CA PHE A 115 6.21 -2.05 4.88
C PHE A 115 6.00 -2.56 3.44
N ASP A 116 5.23 -3.62 3.22
CA ASP A 116 5.05 -4.25 1.90
C ASP A 116 6.35 -4.66 1.19
N GLY A 117 7.41 -4.84 1.98
CA GLY A 117 8.71 -5.35 1.58
C GLY A 117 9.14 -6.61 2.31
N LEU A 118 8.32 -7.17 3.20
CA LEU A 118 8.69 -8.30 4.05
C LEU A 118 8.69 -9.63 3.25
N PRO A 119 9.83 -10.35 3.18
CA PRO A 119 9.89 -11.68 2.57
C PRO A 119 8.98 -12.67 3.31
N ALA A 120 8.41 -13.62 2.56
CA ALA A 120 7.48 -14.60 3.10
C ALA A 120 8.07 -15.45 4.22
N ASN A 121 9.36 -15.81 4.14
CA ASN A 121 10.02 -16.58 5.22
C ASN A 121 10.02 -15.80 6.56
N ILE A 122 10.31 -14.50 6.51
CA ILE A 122 10.33 -13.64 7.70
C ILE A 122 8.91 -13.47 8.25
N SER A 123 7.93 -13.22 7.37
CA SER A 123 6.51 -13.11 7.76
C SER A 123 6.00 -14.39 8.44
N ILE A 124 6.36 -15.56 7.92
CA ILE A 124 5.99 -16.85 8.49
C ILE A 124 6.59 -17.04 9.87
N ASP A 125 7.87 -16.76 10.01
CA ASP A 125 8.58 -17.03 11.26
C ASP A 125 8.12 -16.10 12.38
N ILE A 126 7.80 -14.84 12.08
CA ILE A 126 7.19 -13.94 13.06
C ILE A 126 5.75 -14.34 13.42
N SER A 127 4.96 -14.84 12.46
CA SER A 127 3.62 -15.40 12.74
C SER A 127 3.70 -16.64 13.65
N LYS A 128 4.65 -17.55 13.40
CA LYS A 128 4.88 -18.72 14.25
C LYS A 128 5.30 -18.29 15.65
N TYR A 129 6.25 -17.35 15.75
CA TYR A 129 6.66 -16.82 17.05
C TYR A 129 5.48 -16.25 17.83
N SER A 130 4.64 -15.44 17.18
CA SER A 130 3.43 -14.88 17.79
C SER A 130 2.43 -15.94 18.23
N SER A 131 2.33 -17.05 17.49
CA SER A 131 1.45 -18.17 17.85
C SER A 131 1.97 -18.91 19.08
N ASP A 132 3.30 -19.09 19.17
CA ASP A 132 3.97 -19.71 20.33
C ASP A 132 3.96 -18.79 21.56
N HIS A 133 4.01 -17.46 21.36
CA HIS A 133 4.16 -16.43 22.40
C HIS A 133 3.13 -15.28 22.26
N PRO A 134 1.82 -15.56 22.37
CA PRO A 134 0.75 -14.62 22.00
C PRO A 134 0.67 -13.34 22.86
N SER A 135 1.41 -13.26 23.97
CA SER A 135 1.47 -12.07 24.84
C SER A 135 2.70 -11.19 24.58
N GLU A 136 3.67 -11.69 23.82
CA GLU A 136 4.96 -11.03 23.62
C GLU A 136 4.98 -10.15 22.38
N VAL A 137 4.38 -10.58 21.28
CA VAL A 137 4.32 -9.79 20.06
C VAL A 137 2.95 -9.94 19.42
N ASN A 138 2.59 -8.97 18.60
CA ASN A 138 1.41 -9.01 17.76
C ASN A 138 1.81 -8.44 16.40
N PRO A 139 2.44 -9.24 15.54
CA PRO A 139 2.95 -8.77 14.27
C PRO A 139 1.79 -8.44 13.34
N LEU A 140 1.92 -7.34 12.61
CA LEU A 140 0.95 -6.94 11.60
C LEU A 140 1.29 -7.64 10.28
N VAL A 141 1.31 -8.97 10.31
CA VAL A 141 1.49 -9.81 9.12
C VAL A 141 0.22 -10.63 8.91
N PRO A 142 -0.10 -11.02 7.66
CA PRO A 142 -1.24 -11.89 7.39
C PRO A 142 -1.10 -13.21 8.17
N GLU A 143 -2.20 -13.67 8.78
CA GLU A 143 -2.23 -15.00 9.38
C GLU A 143 -2.12 -16.08 8.29
N TYR A 144 -1.06 -16.88 8.37
CA TYR A 144 -0.93 -18.07 7.53
C TYR A 144 -1.71 -19.24 8.14
N ASN A 145 -2.72 -19.74 7.42
CA ASN A 145 -3.38 -20.98 7.82
C ASN A 145 -2.52 -22.18 7.41
N TYR A 146 -1.54 -22.52 8.26
CA TYR A 146 -0.58 -23.59 8.01
C TYR A 146 -1.24 -24.94 7.72
N SER A 147 -2.40 -25.23 8.32
CA SER A 147 -3.12 -26.50 8.07
C SER A 147 -3.58 -26.65 6.61
N GLN A 148 -3.87 -25.54 5.93
CA GLN A 148 -4.26 -25.56 4.52
C GLN A 148 -3.06 -25.51 3.57
N MET A 149 -1.86 -25.27 4.10
CA MET A 149 -0.61 -25.16 3.34
C MET A 149 0.33 -26.35 3.58
N GLU A 150 -0.16 -27.42 4.23
CA GLU A 150 0.61 -28.62 4.49
C GLU A 150 1.14 -29.23 3.17
N GLY A 151 2.46 -29.41 3.08
CA GLY A 151 3.14 -29.89 1.86
C GLY A 151 3.41 -28.83 0.80
N ILE A 152 3.06 -27.56 1.03
CA ILE A 152 3.43 -26.44 0.14
C ILE A 152 4.70 -25.77 0.68
N GLU A 153 5.77 -25.81 -0.11
CA GLU A 153 6.95 -24.97 0.14
C GLU A 153 6.58 -23.50 -0.12
N ILE A 154 6.69 -22.66 0.91
CA ILE A 154 6.42 -21.23 0.79
C ILE A 154 7.64 -20.54 0.18
N LYS A 155 7.41 -19.84 -0.93
CA LYS A 155 8.43 -19.17 -1.71
C LYS A 155 8.39 -17.67 -1.43
N ASN A 156 9.55 -17.04 -1.47
CA ASN A 156 9.67 -15.59 -1.51
C ASN A 156 9.31 -15.08 -2.91
N THR A 157 8.01 -14.89 -3.17
CA THR A 157 7.49 -14.37 -4.44
C THR A 157 7.12 -12.88 -4.35
N TYR A 158 6.60 -12.32 -5.43
CA TYR A 158 6.04 -10.98 -5.48
C TYR A 158 4.58 -11.01 -5.00
N THR A 159 4.30 -10.38 -3.86
CA THR A 159 2.97 -10.30 -3.22
C THR A 159 2.71 -8.90 -2.67
N CYS A 160 1.52 -8.60 -2.14
CA CYS A 160 1.27 -7.33 -1.42
C CYS A 160 2.30 -7.13 -0.30
N ALA A 161 2.49 -8.13 0.57
CA ALA A 161 3.46 -8.03 1.67
C ALA A 161 4.95 -7.86 1.25
N SER A 162 5.34 -8.05 -0.01
CA SER A 162 6.75 -8.17 -0.42
C SER A 162 7.14 -7.45 -1.72
N PHE A 163 6.20 -6.77 -2.40
CA PHE A 163 6.46 -6.22 -3.72
C PHE A 163 7.57 -5.17 -3.70
N LEU A 164 7.67 -4.36 -2.65
CA LEU A 164 8.67 -3.29 -2.57
C LEU A 164 10.09 -3.83 -2.50
N ASN A 165 10.32 -4.92 -1.75
CA ASN A 165 11.61 -5.60 -1.74
C ASN A 165 11.96 -6.17 -3.11
N ASN A 166 10.98 -6.71 -3.85
CA ASN A 166 11.19 -7.14 -5.23
C ASN A 166 11.58 -5.95 -6.15
N LEU A 167 10.93 -4.79 -6.01
CA LEU A 167 11.26 -3.59 -6.80
C LEU A 167 12.64 -3.02 -6.45
N ILE A 168 13.02 -3.00 -5.18
CA ILE A 168 14.36 -2.59 -4.70
C ILE A 168 15.42 -3.51 -5.30
N ASN A 169 15.25 -4.83 -5.19
CA ASN A 169 16.21 -5.81 -5.70
C ASN A 169 16.35 -5.73 -7.23
N ALA A 170 15.26 -5.42 -7.92
CA ALA A 170 15.25 -5.17 -9.37
C ALA A 170 15.76 -3.79 -9.78
N LYS A 171 16.17 -2.93 -8.83
CA LYS A 171 16.59 -1.54 -9.04
C LYS A 171 15.55 -0.66 -9.76
N ILE A 172 14.27 -1.02 -9.62
CA ILE A 172 13.14 -0.25 -10.14
C ILE A 172 12.88 0.96 -9.24
N ILE A 173 13.07 0.79 -7.94
CA ILE A 173 13.09 1.88 -6.97
C ILE A 173 14.43 1.88 -6.25
N ARG A 174 14.93 3.06 -5.92
CA ARG A 174 16.11 3.19 -5.08
C ARG A 174 15.68 3.26 -3.61
N PRO A 175 16.29 2.49 -2.69
CA PRO A 175 15.98 2.56 -1.27
C PRO A 175 16.02 3.99 -0.71
N GLU A 176 17.01 4.80 -1.09
CA GLU A 176 17.15 6.19 -0.65
C GLU A 176 16.01 7.11 -1.12
N ASN A 177 15.25 6.67 -2.13
CA ASN A 177 14.10 7.34 -2.70
C ASN A 177 12.77 6.69 -2.27
N LEU A 178 12.77 5.86 -1.23
CA LEU A 178 11.55 5.25 -0.69
C LEU A 178 11.26 5.79 0.71
N ILE A 179 10.05 6.31 0.90
CA ILE A 179 9.53 6.78 2.19
C ILE A 179 8.25 6.00 2.51
N ILE A 180 8.20 5.39 3.69
CA ILE A 180 6.99 4.71 4.21
C ILE A 180 6.47 5.54 5.38
N PHE A 181 5.28 6.10 5.23
CA PHE A 181 4.64 6.96 6.22
C PHE A 181 3.48 6.23 6.91
N GLY A 182 3.57 6.11 8.24
CA GLY A 182 2.53 5.46 9.05
C GLY A 182 2.79 3.99 9.36
N CYS A 183 3.95 3.45 8.95
CA CYS A 183 4.35 2.05 9.15
C CYS A 183 4.18 1.60 10.61
N GLN A 184 3.30 0.62 10.83
CA GLN A 184 2.93 0.09 12.14
C GLN A 184 3.56 -1.28 12.40
N ASP A 185 4.02 -1.96 11.34
CA ASP A 185 4.80 -3.19 11.44
C ASP A 185 6.30 -2.94 11.71
N TYR A 186 6.75 -1.69 11.83
CA TYR A 186 8.13 -1.36 12.20
C TYR A 186 8.50 -1.90 13.60
N PRO A 187 9.67 -2.55 13.78
CA PRO A 187 10.06 -3.14 15.06
C PRO A 187 10.33 -2.08 16.14
N ASN A 188 9.46 -2.05 17.15
CA ASN A 188 9.61 -1.22 18.34
C ASN A 188 10.61 -1.82 19.36
N GLU A 189 10.83 -1.11 20.48
CA GLU A 189 11.74 -1.53 21.54
C GLU A 189 11.43 -2.94 22.10
N LYS A 190 10.16 -3.35 22.11
CA LYS A 190 9.74 -4.69 22.57
C LYS A 190 10.29 -5.77 21.66
N TYR A 191 10.18 -5.60 20.33
CA TYR A 191 10.77 -6.55 19.37
C TYR A 191 12.29 -6.60 19.51
N ARG A 192 12.93 -5.43 19.65
CA ARG A 192 14.39 -5.31 19.74
C ARG A 192 14.98 -5.88 21.04
N ALA A 193 14.18 -6.05 22.09
CA ALA A 193 14.60 -6.64 23.35
C ALA A 193 14.54 -8.19 23.35
N LEU A 194 13.92 -8.81 22.35
CA LEU A 194 13.77 -10.26 22.25
C LEU A 194 14.98 -10.88 21.51
N ASN A 195 15.45 -12.02 22.00
CA ASN A 195 16.61 -12.74 21.45
C ASN A 195 16.24 -13.99 20.64
N ASP A 196 14.95 -14.25 20.41
CA ASP A 196 14.54 -15.38 19.57
C ASP A 196 15.03 -15.14 18.12
N PRO A 197 15.70 -16.12 17.48
CA PRO A 197 16.25 -15.95 16.15
C PRO A 197 15.26 -15.44 15.10
N ARG A 198 13.98 -15.81 15.21
CA ARG A 198 12.91 -15.38 14.29
C ARG A 198 12.62 -13.88 14.43
N ILE A 199 12.66 -13.37 15.65
CA ILE A 199 12.47 -11.94 15.93
C ILE A 199 13.73 -11.16 15.56
N VAL A 200 14.92 -11.70 15.84
CA VAL A 200 16.19 -11.09 15.45
C VAL A 200 16.26 -10.91 13.93
N GLU A 201 15.93 -11.94 13.15
CA GLU A 201 15.91 -11.84 11.67
C GLU A 201 14.94 -10.77 11.16
N PHE A 202 13.75 -10.67 11.77
CA PHE A 202 12.78 -9.64 11.45
C PHE A 202 13.32 -8.23 11.73
N VAL A 203 13.91 -8.00 12.90
CA VAL A 203 14.51 -6.72 13.28
C VAL A 203 15.68 -6.36 12.35
N GLU A 204 16.59 -7.31 12.12
CA GLU A 204 17.74 -7.12 11.25
C GLU A 204 17.34 -6.80 9.79
N PHE A 205 16.21 -7.34 9.33
CA PHE A 205 15.68 -7.02 8.00
C PHE A 205 15.29 -5.55 7.88
N TYR A 206 14.55 -4.99 8.85
CA TYR A 206 14.21 -3.56 8.85
C TYR A 206 15.45 -2.69 8.99
N ASP A 207 16.38 -3.05 9.89
CA ASP A 207 17.63 -2.31 10.10
C ASP A 207 18.48 -2.28 8.83
N LYS A 208 18.51 -3.40 8.08
CA LYS A 208 19.18 -3.47 6.78
C LYS A 208 18.51 -2.59 5.74
N MET A 209 17.18 -2.56 5.69
CA MET A 209 16.45 -1.70 4.75
C MET A 209 16.68 -0.21 5.04
N GLU A 210 16.64 0.17 6.31
CA GLU A 210 16.95 1.54 6.74
C GLU A 210 18.40 1.92 6.43
N LYS A 211 19.35 1.02 6.73
CA LYS A 211 20.77 1.21 6.37
C LYS A 211 21.00 1.36 4.87
N ASN A 212 20.19 0.69 4.04
CA ASN A 212 20.25 0.82 2.59
C ASN A 212 19.64 2.14 2.09
N GLY A 213 18.88 2.85 2.93
CA GLY A 213 18.36 4.19 2.63
C GLY A 213 16.83 4.31 2.71
N VAL A 214 16.09 3.21 2.93
CA VAL A 214 14.64 3.27 3.10
C VAL A 214 14.31 4.13 4.31
N LYS A 215 13.44 5.12 4.14
CA LYS A 215 13.03 6.02 5.22
C LYS A 215 11.71 5.56 5.80
N PHE A 216 11.73 5.01 7.01
CA PHE A 216 10.53 4.70 7.76
C PHE A 216 10.11 5.90 8.62
N ILE A 217 8.82 6.20 8.60
CA ILE A 217 8.16 7.09 9.56
C ILE A 217 7.10 6.25 10.26
N PRO A 218 7.48 5.54 11.33
CA PRO A 218 6.55 4.69 12.05
C PRO A 218 5.40 5.51 12.66
N LYS A 219 4.28 4.84 12.94
CA LYS A 219 3.20 5.48 13.68
C LYS A 219 3.68 5.97 15.06
N ALA A 220 3.52 7.26 15.30
CA ALA A 220 3.86 7.94 16.54
C ALA A 220 2.91 9.12 16.76
N GLU A 221 3.23 10.00 17.71
CA GLU A 221 2.52 11.28 17.86
C GLU A 221 2.62 12.11 16.56
N THR A 222 1.51 12.71 16.13
CA THR A 222 1.39 13.43 14.85
C THR A 222 2.49 14.46 14.64
N SER A 223 2.85 15.22 15.68
CA SER A 223 3.91 16.23 15.61
C SER A 223 5.29 15.62 15.32
N GLN A 224 5.59 14.45 15.88
CA GLN A 224 6.84 13.74 15.65
C GLN A 224 6.92 13.21 14.21
N MET A 225 5.81 12.62 13.73
CA MET A 225 5.71 12.15 12.35
C MET A 225 5.90 13.29 11.35
N PHE A 226 5.27 14.44 11.58
CA PHE A 226 5.42 15.62 10.73
C PHE A 226 6.83 16.21 10.77
N ASN A 227 7.46 16.27 11.95
CA ASN A 227 8.84 16.73 12.07
C ASN A 227 9.79 15.83 11.29
N ARG A 228 9.62 14.51 11.40
CA ARG A 228 10.43 13.52 10.66
C ARG A 228 10.21 13.63 9.15
N LEU A 229 8.97 13.76 8.71
CA LEU A 229 8.63 13.94 7.29
C LEU A 229 9.26 15.22 6.72
N ASN A 230 9.14 16.35 7.43
CA ASN A 230 9.79 17.60 7.03
C ASN A 230 11.31 17.47 6.96
N GLN A 231 11.93 16.80 7.94
CA GLN A 231 13.37 16.56 7.94
C GLN A 231 13.81 15.75 6.72
N ILE A 232 13.08 14.68 6.40
CA ILE A 232 13.37 13.83 5.24
C ILE A 232 13.21 14.59 3.92
N LEU A 233 12.19 15.44 3.81
CA LEU A 233 11.87 16.16 2.56
C LEU A 233 12.62 17.48 2.38
N LYS A 234 13.33 17.97 3.41
CA LYS A 234 13.97 19.29 3.42
C LYS A 234 14.91 19.52 2.23
N ASP A 235 15.64 18.48 1.83
CA ASP A 235 16.66 18.55 0.79
C ASP A 235 16.17 17.97 -0.56
N THR A 236 14.87 17.67 -0.68
CA THR A 236 14.28 17.10 -1.90
C THR A 236 14.11 18.17 -2.97
N VAL A 237 14.90 18.08 -4.04
CA VAL A 237 14.88 19.01 -5.17
C VAL A 237 14.83 18.22 -6.49
N LYS A 238 14.11 18.75 -7.50
CA LYS A 238 14.01 18.19 -8.86
C LYS A 238 13.59 16.71 -8.92
N SER A 239 12.73 16.29 -8.00
CA SER A 239 12.26 14.91 -7.90
C SER A 239 10.87 14.73 -8.53
N ASN A 240 10.66 13.59 -9.17
CA ASN A 240 9.36 13.12 -9.62
C ASN A 240 8.72 12.29 -8.50
N PHE A 241 7.63 12.78 -7.93
CA PHE A 241 6.92 12.16 -6.82
C PHE A 241 5.91 11.13 -7.34
N TYR A 242 5.99 9.92 -6.79
CA TYR A 242 4.90 8.95 -6.81
C TYR A 242 4.30 8.84 -5.41
N LEU A 243 2.98 9.00 -5.30
CA LEU A 243 2.28 8.88 -4.03
C LEU A 243 1.40 7.65 -4.04
N SER A 244 1.65 6.73 -3.12
CA SER A 244 0.82 5.54 -2.97
C SER A 244 0.04 5.63 -1.67
N PHE A 245 -1.28 5.53 -1.73
CA PHE A 245 -2.13 5.61 -0.55
C PHE A 245 -2.80 4.26 -0.29
N ASP A 246 -2.16 3.44 0.53
CA ASP A 246 -2.84 2.32 1.16
C ASP A 246 -3.83 2.87 2.19
N VAL A 247 -5.12 2.56 2.02
CA VAL A 247 -6.14 3.07 2.93
C VAL A 247 -6.05 2.44 4.32
N ASP A 248 -5.37 1.30 4.48
CA ASP A 248 -5.21 0.62 5.76
C ASP A 248 -4.37 1.41 6.78
N VAL A 249 -3.58 2.39 6.33
CA VAL A 249 -2.84 3.32 7.20
C VAL A 249 -3.79 4.06 8.17
N GLY A 250 -5.06 4.24 7.77
CA GLY A 250 -6.12 4.84 8.57
C GLY A 250 -7.16 3.85 9.10
N ALA A 251 -6.88 2.55 9.06
CA ALA A 251 -7.83 1.48 9.41
C ALA A 251 -8.49 1.69 10.79
N LEU A 252 -9.78 1.39 10.89
CA LEU A 252 -10.58 1.43 12.12
C LEU A 252 -10.75 2.81 12.76
N LYS A 253 -10.20 3.87 12.16
CA LYS A 253 -10.55 5.29 12.38
C LYS A 253 -11.60 5.67 11.33
N GLU A 254 -11.47 6.78 10.64
CA GLU A 254 -12.46 7.20 9.63
C GLU A 254 -12.54 6.19 8.46
N ILE A 255 -11.46 5.44 8.20
CA ILE A 255 -11.41 4.39 7.17
C ILE A 255 -11.81 3.03 7.76
N ILE A 256 -12.89 2.44 7.25
CA ILE A 256 -13.34 1.09 7.61
C ILE A 256 -13.27 0.14 6.41
N ALA A 257 -13.41 0.66 5.19
CA ALA A 257 -13.37 -0.09 3.94
C ALA A 257 -11.93 -0.32 3.46
N CYS A 258 -11.11 -0.90 4.32
CA CYS A 258 -9.76 -1.39 4.03
C CYS A 258 -9.66 -2.91 4.23
N ARG A 259 -8.79 -3.58 3.46
CA ARG A 259 -8.63 -5.04 3.51
C ARG A 259 -7.99 -5.47 4.83
N PHE A 260 -6.90 -4.84 5.23
CA PHE A 260 -6.23 -5.10 6.49
C PHE A 260 -6.75 -4.16 7.58
N ARG A 261 -7.20 -4.76 8.69
CA ARG A 261 -7.77 -4.07 9.87
C ARG A 261 -7.18 -4.63 11.17
N ASN A 262 -5.92 -5.02 11.09
CA ASN A 262 -5.13 -5.65 12.15
C ASN A 262 -4.56 -4.63 13.16
N ALA A 263 -4.64 -3.33 12.87
CA ALA A 263 -4.26 -2.25 13.77
C ALA A 263 -5.23 -1.07 13.72
N LEU A 264 -5.22 -0.26 14.78
CA LEU A 264 -5.87 1.05 14.77
C LEU A 264 -4.96 2.02 14.03
N GLY A 265 -5.39 2.56 12.89
CA GLY A 265 -4.61 3.45 12.04
C GLY A 265 -4.45 4.88 12.56
N LEU A 266 -3.87 5.71 11.69
CA LEU A 266 -3.79 7.16 11.82
C LEU A 266 -5.17 7.79 11.65
N ASP A 267 -5.40 8.92 12.32
CA ASP A 267 -6.57 9.73 12.03
C ASP A 267 -6.42 10.49 10.70
N GLN A 268 -7.56 10.88 10.13
CA GLN A 268 -7.60 11.69 8.92
C GLN A 268 -6.76 12.97 9.03
N SER A 269 -6.73 13.63 10.19
CA SER A 269 -5.99 14.89 10.35
C SER A 269 -4.49 14.72 10.13
N THR A 270 -3.94 13.58 10.57
CA THR A 270 -2.54 13.19 10.39
C THR A 270 -2.25 12.88 8.92
N ILE A 271 -3.11 12.09 8.26
CA ILE A 271 -2.98 11.74 6.84
C ILE A 271 -3.00 13.01 5.97
N ILE A 272 -4.00 13.88 6.17
CA ILE A 272 -4.15 15.12 5.39
C ILE A 272 -3.04 16.14 5.72
N GLY A 273 -2.58 16.21 6.97
CA GLY A 273 -1.47 17.07 7.34
C GLY A 273 -0.16 16.66 6.66
N ALA A 274 0.14 15.36 6.59
CA ALA A 274 1.28 14.85 5.84
C ALA A 274 1.14 15.10 4.33
N ALA A 275 -0.03 14.88 3.76
CA ALA A 275 -0.32 15.20 2.36
C ALA A 275 -0.05 16.68 2.05
N LYS A 276 -0.43 17.60 2.95
CA LYS A 276 -0.16 19.04 2.81
C LYS A 276 1.33 19.36 2.86
N ILE A 277 2.09 18.75 3.76
CA ILE A 277 3.56 18.89 3.83
C ILE A 277 4.19 18.48 2.49
N ILE A 278 3.81 17.31 1.97
CA ILE A 278 4.33 16.78 0.70
C ILE A 278 3.96 17.72 -0.46
N ASN A 279 2.71 18.16 -0.53
CA ASN A 279 2.25 19.06 -1.59
C ASN A 279 2.98 20.41 -1.56
N ASN A 280 3.32 20.93 -0.38
CA ASN A 280 4.12 22.15 -0.27
C ASN A 280 5.52 21.95 -0.87
N VAL A 281 6.15 20.79 -0.64
CA VAL A 281 7.45 20.45 -1.25
C VAL A 281 7.34 20.25 -2.75
N ILE A 282 6.25 19.66 -3.24
CA ILE A 282 5.99 19.53 -4.68
C ILE A 282 5.84 20.91 -5.34
N LYS A 283 5.15 21.86 -4.69
CA LYS A 283 4.88 23.19 -5.26
C LYS A 283 6.03 24.20 -5.19
N THR A 284 6.97 24.03 -4.26
CA THR A 284 8.00 25.05 -3.96
C THR A 284 9.33 24.83 -4.68
N ALA A 285 9.54 23.66 -5.29
CA ALA A 285 10.74 23.33 -6.03
C ALA A 285 10.39 22.87 -7.45
N ASP A 286 11.40 22.57 -8.27
CA ASP A 286 11.24 21.93 -9.59
C ASP A 286 10.74 20.46 -9.49
N ASN A 287 10.04 20.12 -8.40
CA ASN A 287 9.44 18.83 -8.13
C ASN A 287 8.12 18.69 -8.90
N LYS A 288 7.72 17.45 -9.20
CA LYS A 288 6.48 17.17 -9.93
C LYS A 288 5.80 15.94 -9.37
N LEU A 289 4.48 15.94 -9.28
CA LEU A 289 3.70 14.72 -9.08
C LEU A 289 3.61 13.99 -10.43
N VAL A 290 4.07 12.74 -10.50
CA VAL A 290 4.08 11.93 -11.72
C VAL A 290 3.23 10.67 -11.64
N GLY A 291 2.64 10.38 -10.48
CA GLY A 291 1.67 9.30 -10.34
C GLY A 291 1.09 9.24 -8.94
N LEU A 292 -0.11 8.67 -8.82
CA LEU A 292 -0.77 8.44 -7.56
C LEU A 292 -1.58 7.13 -7.60
N ASP A 293 -1.66 6.41 -6.49
CA ASP A 293 -2.66 5.35 -6.34
C ASP A 293 -3.37 5.39 -4.98
N VAL A 294 -4.51 4.72 -4.92
CA VAL A 294 -5.30 4.45 -3.71
C VAL A 294 -5.63 2.96 -3.69
N MET A 295 -5.11 2.24 -2.70
CA MET A 295 -5.02 0.77 -2.68
C MET A 295 -5.64 0.16 -1.42
N GLU A 296 -5.72 -1.18 -1.37
CA GLU A 296 -6.31 -1.97 -0.27
C GLU A 296 -7.76 -1.64 0.09
N ILE A 297 -8.55 -1.16 -0.88
CA ILE A 297 -9.96 -0.85 -0.68
C ILE A 297 -10.79 -2.13 -0.59
N GLU A 298 -11.48 -2.31 0.53
CA GLU A 298 -12.46 -3.37 0.75
C GLU A 298 -13.84 -2.95 0.22
N THR A 299 -14.13 -3.35 -1.01
CA THR A 299 -15.32 -2.92 -1.78
C THR A 299 -16.63 -3.17 -1.03
N TYR A 300 -16.74 -4.28 -0.28
CA TYR A 300 -17.99 -4.66 0.38
C TYR A 300 -18.38 -3.73 1.54
N LEU A 301 -17.41 -2.99 2.07
CA LEU A 301 -17.56 -2.12 3.24
C LEU A 301 -17.69 -0.63 2.89
N LEU A 302 -17.42 -0.24 1.65
CA LEU A 302 -17.54 1.15 1.19
C LEU A 302 -18.93 1.73 1.50
N ASN A 303 -18.94 2.92 2.12
CA ASN A 303 -20.13 3.68 2.55
C ASN A 303 -21.12 2.86 3.39
N LYS A 304 -20.64 1.81 4.07
CA LYS A 304 -21.51 0.98 4.90
C LYS A 304 -21.75 1.66 6.24
N VAL A 305 -23.03 1.74 6.62
CA VAL A 305 -23.43 2.06 8.00
C VAL A 305 -23.45 0.79 8.83
N PHE A 306 -22.74 0.78 9.94
CA PHE A 306 -22.62 -0.38 10.83
C PHE A 306 -23.74 -0.38 11.87
N PRO A 307 -24.70 -1.33 11.82
CA PRO A 307 -25.95 -1.23 12.57
C PRO A 307 -25.79 -1.13 14.09
N LYS A 308 -24.75 -1.77 14.65
CA LYS A 308 -24.52 -1.79 16.10
C LYS A 308 -23.98 -0.47 16.64
N SER A 309 -23.15 0.22 15.88
CA SER A 309 -22.47 1.44 16.31
C SER A 309 -23.07 2.72 15.72
N GLY A 310 -23.89 2.62 14.67
CA GLY A 310 -24.33 3.77 13.87
C GLY A 310 -23.23 4.43 13.03
N ARG A 311 -21.96 4.08 13.28
CA ARG A 311 -20.79 4.52 12.52
C ARG A 311 -20.94 4.20 11.03
N GLU A 312 -20.59 5.17 10.20
CA GLU A 312 -20.50 5.05 8.75
C GLU A 312 -19.03 4.97 8.32
N ASP A 313 -18.75 4.18 7.28
CA ASP A 313 -17.45 4.19 6.61
C ASP A 313 -17.22 5.52 5.88
N GLN A 314 -16.08 6.17 6.12
CA GLN A 314 -15.71 7.45 5.49
C GLN A 314 -14.54 7.29 4.51
N THR A 315 -14.25 6.09 4.03
CA THR A 315 -13.09 5.83 3.16
C THR A 315 -13.05 6.74 1.93
N ILE A 316 -14.18 6.92 1.24
CA ILE A 316 -14.27 7.81 0.07
C ILE A 316 -14.01 9.27 0.46
N GLU A 317 -14.57 9.72 1.60
CA GLU A 317 -14.38 11.09 2.08
C GLU A 317 -12.92 11.37 2.45
N VAL A 318 -12.24 10.43 3.12
CA VAL A 318 -10.83 10.58 3.48
C VAL A 318 -9.95 10.64 2.23
N VAL A 319 -10.20 9.76 1.26
CA VAL A 319 -9.49 9.74 -0.02
C VAL A 319 -9.75 11.02 -0.82
N ASP A 320 -10.99 11.51 -0.87
CA ASP A 320 -11.32 12.79 -1.50
C ASP A 320 -10.54 13.94 -0.89
N ASN A 321 -10.46 14.00 0.45
CA ASN A 321 -9.71 15.05 1.14
C ASN A 321 -8.19 14.94 0.88
N PHE A 322 -7.67 13.72 0.74
CA PHE A 322 -6.29 13.48 0.34
C PHE A 322 -6.03 14.00 -1.08
N LEU A 323 -6.85 13.59 -2.06
CA LEU A 323 -6.75 14.00 -3.46
C LEU A 323 -6.94 15.52 -3.64
N ARG A 324 -7.86 16.11 -2.88
CA ARG A 324 -8.10 17.56 -2.86
C ARG A 324 -6.80 18.33 -2.58
N THR A 325 -5.95 17.78 -1.73
CA THR A 325 -4.69 18.41 -1.34
C THR A 325 -3.78 18.65 -2.55
N PHE A 326 -3.70 17.68 -3.47
CA PHE A 326 -2.81 17.73 -4.62
C PHE A 326 -3.44 18.39 -5.86
N PHE A 327 -4.75 18.22 -6.07
CA PHE A 327 -5.38 18.64 -7.33
C PHE A 327 -6.22 19.93 -7.24
N PHE A 328 -6.47 20.47 -6.05
CA PHE A 328 -7.47 21.56 -5.87
C PHE A 328 -7.04 22.73 -5.01
N ASN A 329 -5.94 22.63 -4.28
CA ASN A 329 -5.43 23.78 -3.56
C ASN A 329 -4.84 24.77 -4.59
N LYS A 330 -5.56 25.88 -4.83
CA LYS A 330 -5.01 27.08 -5.46
C LYS A 330 -4.01 27.73 -4.51
#